data_AF-A0A962GBA9-F1
#
_entry.id   AF-A0A962GBA9-F1
#
_cell.length_a   1.000
_cell.length_b   1.000
_cell.length_c   1.000
_cell.angle_alpha   90.00
_cell.angle_beta   90.00
_cell.angle_gamma   90.00
#
_symmetry.space_group_name_H-M   'P 1'
#
loop_
_entity.id
_entity.type
_entity.pdbx_description
1 polymer ?
#
loop_
_entity_poly.entity_id
_entity_poly.type
_entity_poly.pdbx_seq_one_letter_code
_entity_poly.pdbx_strand_id
1 'polypeptide(L)'
;MSKHMFEASLVEGRDNEMAKWVGEWQCTTRVWLEPGKLGKLGDEVPIRGRIRSTLGGPCLVHEYETRFMGEPEQGSALLTWHIDRQCHECA
;
A
#
# COMPACT_ATOMS: atom_id res chain seq x y z
N MET A 1 21.50 8.66 -5.87
CA MET A 1 21.94 7.55 -6.74
C MET A 1 22.49 8.09 -8.04
N SER A 2 23.44 7.41 -8.67
CA SER A 2 23.80 7.70 -10.06
C SER A 2 22.71 7.17 -11.00
N LYS A 3 22.56 7.79 -12.19
CA LYS A 3 21.59 7.37 -13.20
C LYS A 3 21.69 5.88 -13.56
N HIS A 4 22.92 5.36 -13.66
CA HIS A 4 23.18 3.95 -13.94
C HIS A 4 22.68 2.99 -12.84
N MET A 5 22.77 3.37 -11.57
CA MET A 5 22.26 2.54 -10.47
C MET A 5 20.73 2.45 -10.47
N PHE A 6 20.05 3.54 -10.86
CA PHE A 6 18.60 3.56 -11.01
C PHE A 6 18.14 2.74 -12.23
N GLU A 7 18.82 2.88 -13.36
CA GLU A 7 18.50 2.07 -14.55
C GLU A 7 18.69 0.58 -14.29
N ALA A 8 19.71 0.19 -13.52
CA ALA A 8 19.91 -1.20 -13.10
C ALA A 8 18.83 -1.70 -12.13
N SER A 9 18.37 -0.86 -11.18
CA SER A 9 17.35 -1.26 -10.21
C SER A 9 15.97 -1.48 -10.84
N LEU A 10 15.69 -0.83 -11.98
CA LEU A 10 14.49 -1.08 -12.79
C LEU A 10 14.48 -2.46 -13.47
N VAL A 11 15.64 -3.08 -13.70
CA VAL A 11 15.75 -4.36 -14.43
C VAL A 11 15.83 -5.56 -13.48
N GLU A 12 16.62 -5.49 -12.40
CA GLU A 12 16.82 -6.62 -11.48
C GLU A 12 16.77 -6.23 -10.00
N GLY A 13 16.46 -4.98 -9.68
CA GLY A 13 16.46 -4.46 -8.31
C GLY A 13 15.08 -4.32 -7.67
N ARG A 14 15.05 -3.61 -6.54
CA ARG A 14 13.85 -3.41 -5.72
C ARG A 14 12.72 -2.70 -6.46
N ASP A 15 13.06 -1.83 -7.40
CA ASP A 15 12.08 -1.12 -8.22
C ASP A 15 11.31 -2.09 -9.14
N ASN A 16 11.97 -3.14 -9.67
CA ASN A 16 11.30 -4.21 -10.41
C ASN A 16 10.36 -5.02 -9.51
N GLU A 17 10.77 -5.37 -8.29
CA GLU A 17 9.89 -6.06 -7.35
C GLU A 17 8.64 -5.25 -7.01
N MET A 18 8.81 -3.95 -6.76
CA MET A 18 7.69 -3.05 -6.48
C MET A 18 6.79 -2.85 -7.71
N ALA A 19 7.35 -2.84 -8.92
CA ALA A 19 6.55 -2.77 -10.15
C ALA A 19 5.55 -3.93 -10.28
N LYS A 20 5.86 -5.10 -9.72
CA LYS A 20 4.93 -6.26 -9.69
C LYS A 20 3.70 -6.05 -8.82
N TRP A 21 3.70 -5.03 -7.96
CA TRP A 21 2.55 -4.73 -7.11
C TRP A 21 1.49 -3.88 -7.82
N VAL A 22 1.81 -3.31 -8.98
CA VAL A 22 0.88 -2.48 -9.76
C VAL A 22 -0.30 -3.33 -10.24
N GLY A 23 -1.52 -2.84 -10.01
CA GLY A 23 -2.74 -3.54 -10.40
C GLY A 23 -3.94 -3.18 -9.52
N GLU A 24 -5.02 -3.93 -9.72
CA GLU A 24 -6.22 -3.88 -8.90
C GLU A 24 -6.10 -4.88 -7.74
N TRP A 25 -6.56 -4.50 -6.55
CA TRP A 25 -6.44 -5.27 -5.32
C TRP A 25 -7.79 -5.35 -4.61
N GLN A 26 -8.06 -6.51 -4.00
CA GLN A 26 -9.21 -6.72 -3.13
C GLN A 26 -8.78 -7.52 -1.90
N CYS A 27 -9.13 -7.04 -0.72
CA CYS A 27 -8.83 -7.68 0.57
C CYS A 27 -10.03 -7.56 1.52
N THR A 28 -9.83 -7.97 2.77
CA THR A 28 -10.79 -7.81 3.88
C THR A 28 -10.10 -7.07 5.02
N THR A 29 -10.72 -6.00 5.53
CA THR A 29 -10.31 -5.30 6.75
C THR A 29 -11.07 -5.85 7.94
N ARG A 30 -10.45 -5.85 9.12
CA ARG A 30 -11.06 -6.26 10.39
C ARG A 30 -10.72 -5.27 11.49
N VAL A 31 -11.74 -4.80 12.19
CA VAL A 31 -11.61 -3.89 13.34
C VAL A 31 -11.88 -4.68 14.60
N TRP A 32 -10.87 -4.81 15.48
CA TRP A 32 -10.96 -5.58 16.73
C TRP A 32 -11.30 -4.74 17.97
N LEU A 33 -11.61 -3.46 17.76
CA LEU A 33 -11.90 -2.48 18.79
C LEU A 33 -13.38 -2.10 18.73
N GLU A 34 -14.24 -3.02 19.16
CA GLU A 34 -15.64 -2.74 19.41
C GLU A 34 -15.78 -1.82 20.64
N PRO A 35 -16.39 -0.63 20.52
CA PRO A 35 -16.59 0.27 21.65
C PRO A 35 -17.30 -0.43 22.82
N GLY A 36 -16.66 -0.43 23.99
CA GLY A 36 -17.20 -1.05 25.20
C GLY A 36 -17.06 -2.59 25.27
N LYS A 37 -16.40 -3.25 24.31
CA LYS A 37 -16.19 -4.70 24.32
C LYS A 37 -14.75 -5.07 23.90
N LEU A 38 -13.83 -5.09 24.87
CA LEU A 38 -12.45 -5.54 24.66
C LEU A 38 -12.44 -6.99 24.12
N GLY A 39 -11.67 -7.22 23.06
CA GLY A 39 -11.46 -8.56 22.48
C GLY A 39 -12.57 -9.06 21.53
N LYS A 40 -13.50 -8.20 21.09
CA LYS A 40 -14.51 -8.55 20.10
C LYS A 40 -14.26 -7.86 18.76
N LEU A 41 -14.56 -8.58 17.67
CA LEU A 41 -14.63 -8.03 16.33
C LEU A 41 -15.75 -6.99 16.28
N GLY A 42 -15.40 -5.74 16.00
CA GLY A 42 -16.32 -4.62 15.81
C GLY A 42 -16.78 -4.46 14.37
N ASP A 43 -15.92 -4.79 13.40
CA ASP A 43 -16.27 -4.74 11.98
C ASP A 43 -15.42 -5.69 11.13
N GLU A 44 -15.98 -6.17 10.02
CA GLU A 44 -15.29 -6.95 8.98
C GLU A 44 -15.91 -6.67 7.62
N VAL A 45 -15.15 -6.02 6.74
CA VAL A 45 -15.67 -5.55 5.45
C VAL A 45 -14.65 -5.71 4.32
N PRO A 46 -15.11 -5.78 3.06
CA PRO A 46 -14.20 -5.73 1.93
C PRO A 46 -13.51 -4.35 1.81
N ILE A 47 -12.26 -4.38 1.36
CA ILE A 47 -11.52 -3.22 0.88
C ILE A 47 -11.10 -3.50 -0.56
N ARG A 48 -11.24 -2.50 -1.42
CA ARG A 48 -10.80 -2.56 -2.82
C ARG A 48 -9.92 -1.36 -3.10
N GLY A 49 -8.95 -1.55 -3.97
CA GLY A 49 -8.03 -0.49 -4.29
C GLY A 49 -7.22 -0.77 -5.53
N ARG A 50 -6.42 0.23 -5.91
CA ARG A 50 -5.53 0.18 -7.05
C ARG A 50 -4.16 0.68 -6.64
N ILE A 51 -3.14 -0.06 -7.03
CA ILE A 51 -1.74 0.36 -6.92
C ILE A 51 -1.26 0.79 -8.30
N ARG A 52 -0.71 2.00 -8.38
CA ARG A 52 -0.15 2.58 -9.61
C ARG A 52 1.25 3.10 -9.37
N SER A 53 2.12 2.95 -10.37
CA SER A 53 3.45 3.56 -10.33
C SER A 53 3.35 5.08 -10.50
N THR A 54 4.20 5.81 -9.78
CA THR A 54 4.40 7.25 -10.03
C THR A 54 5.22 7.44 -11.31
N LEU A 55 4.86 8.43 -12.14
CA LEU A 55 5.54 8.70 -13.41
C LEU A 55 7.04 8.97 -13.20
N GLY A 56 7.86 7.94 -13.42
CA GLY A 56 9.32 8.02 -13.37
C GLY A 56 9.98 7.90 -11.99
N GLY A 57 9.26 7.43 -10.96
CA GLY A 57 9.78 7.33 -9.59
C GLY A 57 9.72 5.93 -8.96
N PRO A 58 10.51 5.65 -7.91
CA PRO A 58 10.53 4.38 -7.17
C PRO A 58 9.35 4.23 -6.19
N CYS A 59 8.33 5.09 -6.33
CA CYS A 59 7.19 5.12 -5.43
C CYS A 59 5.94 4.62 -6.14
N LEU A 60 5.10 3.92 -5.39
CA LEU A 60 3.78 3.51 -5.82
C LEU A 60 2.74 4.31 -5.03
N VAL A 61 1.61 4.59 -5.67
CA VAL A 61 0.43 5.15 -5.00
C VAL A 61 -0.59 4.02 -4.88
N HIS A 62 -1.01 3.72 -3.66
CA HIS A 62 -2.14 2.84 -3.37
C HIS A 62 -3.35 3.71 -3.03
N GLU A 63 -4.40 3.64 -3.83
CA GLU A 63 -5.69 4.29 -3.58
C GLU A 63 -6.70 3.20 -3.23
N TYR A 64 -7.52 3.40 -2.19
CA TYR A 64 -8.47 2.38 -1.74
C TYR A 64 -9.79 2.97 -1.27
N GLU A 65 -10.82 2.14 -1.32
CA GLU A 65 -12.17 2.37 -0.79
C GLU A 65 -12.59 1.20 0.11
N THR A 66 -13.27 1.53 1.20
CA THR A 66 -13.80 0.56 2.15
C THR A 66 -14.98 1.17 2.93
N ARG A 67 -15.39 0.49 4.00
CA ARG A 67 -16.28 1.05 5.02
C ARG A 67 -15.61 0.92 6.38
N PHE A 68 -15.94 1.80 7.31
CA PHE A 68 -15.53 1.69 8.70
C PHE A 68 -16.76 1.89 9.58
N MET A 69 -17.16 0.83 10.30
CA MET A 69 -18.36 0.83 11.14
C MET A 69 -19.62 1.23 10.36
N GLY A 70 -19.73 0.78 9.11
CA GLY A 70 -20.84 1.07 8.19
C GLY A 70 -20.69 2.32 7.32
N GLU A 71 -19.83 3.26 7.70
CA GLU A 71 -19.61 4.51 6.97
C GLU A 71 -18.61 4.34 5.83
N PRO A 72 -18.84 4.91 4.63
CA PRO A 72 -17.90 4.82 3.53
C PRO A 72 -16.59 5.56 3.84
N GLU A 73 -15.46 4.93 3.52
CA GLU A 73 -14.12 5.50 3.70
C GLU A 73 -13.29 5.32 2.43
N GLN A 74 -12.45 6.29 2.14
CA GLN A 74 -11.47 6.25 1.06
C GLN A 74 -10.14 6.79 1.56
N GLY A 75 -9.04 6.27 1.03
CA GLY A 75 -7.71 6.70 1.42
C GLY A 75 -6.69 6.49 0.31
N SER A 76 -5.53 7.09 0.51
CA SER A 76 -4.36 6.84 -0.32
C SER A 76 -3.11 6.72 0.56
N ALA A 77 -2.16 5.94 0.08
CA ALA A 77 -0.85 5.78 0.70
C ALA A 77 0.24 5.80 -0.37
N LEU A 78 1.36 6.46 -0.08
CA LEU A 78 2.57 6.34 -0.87
C LEU A 78 3.37 5.15 -0.34
N LEU A 79 3.71 4.20 -1.21
CA LEU A 79 4.55 3.05 -0.88
C LEU A 79 5.92 3.25 -1.52
N THR A 80 6.99 3.10 -0.73
CA THR A 80 8.36 3.25 -1.21
C THR A 80 9.31 2.23 -0.57
N TRP A 81 10.51 2.12 -1.12
CA TRP A 81 11.62 1.43 -0.49
C TRP A 81 12.63 2.45 0.03
N HIS A 82 12.80 2.50 1.35
CA HIS A 82 13.83 3.34 1.94
C HIS A 82 15.20 2.70 1.73
N ILE A 83 16.01 3.31 0.87
CA ILE A 83 17.29 2.74 0.43
C ILE A 83 18.28 2.56 1.60
N ASP A 84 18.44 3.57 2.46
CA ASP A 84 19.41 3.47 3.57
C ASP A 84 18.99 2.47 4.66
N ARG A 85 17.69 2.44 4.98
CA ARG A 85 17.13 1.53 6.00
C ARG A 85 16.87 0.12 5.47
N GLN A 86 16.87 -0.06 4.16
CA GLN A 86 16.56 -1.30 3.49
C GLN A 86 15.21 -1.88 3.96
N CYS A 87 14.18 -1.05 4.00
CA CYS A 87 12.83 -1.45 4.39
C CYS A 87 11.75 -0.78 3.53
N HIS A 88 10.55 -1.36 3.53
CA HIS A 88 9.38 -0.69 2.97
C HIS A 88 8.86 0.36 3.92
N GLU A 89 8.47 1.51 3.37
CA GLU A 89 7.83 2.59 4.10
C GLU A 89 6.52 2.97 3.43
N CYS A 90 5.56 3.41 4.25
CA CYS A 90 4.31 4.00 3.80
C CYS A 90 4.09 5.37 4.47
N ALA A 91 3.49 6.29 3.71
CA ALA A 91 3.08 7.61 4.16
C ALA A 91 1.67 7.93 3.65
#